data_AF-A0A376TR30-F1
#
_entry.id   AF-A0A376TR30-F1
#
_cell.length_a   1.000
_cell.length_b   1.000
_cell.length_c   1.000
_cell.angle_alpha   90.00
_cell.angle_beta   90.00
_cell.angle_gamma   90.00
#
_symmetry.space_group_name_H-M   'P 1'
#
loop_
_entity.id
_entity.type
_entity.pdbx_description
1 polymer ?
#
loop_
_entity_poly.entity_id
_entity_poly.type
_entity_poly.pdbx_seq_one_letter_code
_entity_poly.pdbx_strand_id
1 'polypeptide(L)' 'MLQQHAPTETHILPQQAIRDPFVLEFLELKDEYSESDFEEALINHLMDFMLELGDDFAFVVDSEGYAL' A
#
# COMPACT_ATOMS: atom_id res chain seq x y z
N MET A 1 -26.62 4.34 -41.92
CA MET A 1 -25.65 5.18 -41.20
C MET A 1 -25.60 4.70 -39.77
N LEU A 2 -24.65 3.84 -39.40
CA LEU A 2 -24.42 3.42 -38.02
C LEU A 2 -23.05 3.95 -37.62
N GLN A 3 -23.02 5.00 -36.80
CA GLN A 3 -21.79 5.57 -36.29
C GLN A 3 -21.49 4.90 -34.95
N GLN A 4 -20.67 3.85 -34.96
CA GLN A 4 -20.12 3.26 -33.75
C GLN A 4 -19.07 4.21 -33.18
N HIS A 5 -19.37 4.85 -32.04
CA HIS A 5 -18.32 5.46 -31.23
C HIS A 5 -17.65 4.32 -30.45
N ALA A 6 -16.44 3.94 -30.86
CA ALA A 6 -15.58 3.10 -30.04
C ALA A 6 -15.25 3.86 -28.74
N PRO A 7 -15.31 3.22 -27.56
CA PRO A 7 -14.83 3.85 -26.35
C PRO A 7 -13.33 4.14 -26.53
N THR A 8 -12.93 5.38 -26.31
CA THR A 8 -11.52 5.76 -26.23
C THR A 8 -10.92 5.00 -25.06
N GLU A 9 -10.23 3.89 -25.34
CA GLU A 9 -9.43 3.19 -24.34
C GLU A 9 -8.36 4.17 -23.85
N THR A 10 -8.55 4.70 -22.64
CA THR A 10 -7.52 5.44 -21.92
C THR A 10 -6.40 4.46 -21.58
N HIS A 11 -5.44 4.33 -22.49
CA HIS A 11 -4.22 3.58 -22.26
C HIS A 11 -3.39 4.33 -21.22
N ILE A 12 -3.52 3.94 -19.96
CA ILE A 12 -2.65 4.45 -18.89
C ILE A 12 -1.27 3.82 -19.13
N LEU A 13 -0.29 4.63 -19.52
CA LEU A 13 1.09 4.18 -19.60
C LEU A 13 1.54 3.71 -18.20
N PRO A 14 2.32 2.61 -18.07
CA PRO A 14 2.76 2.10 -16.77
C PRO A 14 3.43 3.17 -15.89
N GLN A 15 4.18 4.09 -16.51
CA GLN A 15 4.83 5.21 -15.82
C GLN A 15 3.84 6.25 -15.27
N GLN A 16 2.61 6.33 -15.81
CA GLN A 16 1.53 7.18 -15.29
C GLN A 16 0.65 6.46 -14.26
N ALA A 17 0.76 5.13 -14.15
CA ALA A 17 0.08 4.35 -13.13
C ALA A 17 0.78 4.45 -11.76
N ILE A 18 2.08 4.75 -11.76
CA ILE A 18 2.85 5.04 -10.54
C ILE A 18 2.57 6.50 -10.15
N ARG A 19 1.51 6.73 -9.37
CA ARG A 19 1.42 7.95 -8.56
C ARG A 19 2.63 7.97 -7.63
N ASP A 20 3.23 9.15 -7.46
CA ASP A 20 4.48 9.44 -6.72
C ASP A 20 5.01 8.25 -5.90
N PRO A 21 6.24 7.77 -6.15
CA PRO A 21 6.81 6.68 -5.36
C PRO A 21 6.60 7.01 -3.89
N PHE A 22 5.73 6.22 -3.25
CA PHE A 22 5.21 6.53 -1.93
C PHE A 22 6.38 6.49 -0.97
N VAL A 23 6.90 7.66 -0.59
CA VAL A 23 8.09 7.72 0.26
C VAL A 23 7.64 7.40 1.68
N LEU A 24 8.08 6.26 2.19
CA LEU A 24 7.73 5.73 3.50
C LEU A 24 8.51 6.42 4.63
N GLU A 25 8.75 7.72 4.51
CA GLU A 25 9.46 8.57 5.49
C GLU A 25 8.81 8.53 6.88
N PHE A 26 7.49 8.29 6.94
CA PHE A 26 6.73 8.14 8.18
C PHE A 26 7.09 6.88 8.98
N LEU A 27 7.75 5.89 8.37
CA LEU A 27 8.22 4.70 9.09
C LEU A 27 9.45 4.98 9.94
N GLU A 28 10.08 6.16 9.79
CA GLU A 28 11.25 6.60 10.56
C GLU A 28 12.40 5.56 10.58
N LEU A 29 12.56 4.81 9.49
CA LEU A 29 13.61 3.81 9.37
C LEU A 29 14.98 4.47 9.17
N LYS A 30 16.00 3.89 9.80
CA LYS A 30 17.42 4.19 9.55
C LYS A 30 17.79 3.94 8.08
N ASP A 31 18.86 4.55 7.58
CA ASP A 31 19.32 4.37 6.18
C ASP A 31 19.54 2.90 5.78
N GLU A 32 19.92 2.04 6.74
CA GLU A 32 20.06 0.59 6.55
C GLU A 32 19.12 -0.20 7.48
N TYR A 33 18.04 -0.73 6.93
CA TYR A 33 17.06 -1.55 7.65
C TYR A 33 16.96 -2.96 7.06
N SER A 34 16.60 -3.94 7.90
CA SER A 34 16.28 -5.29 7.44
C SER A 34 14.87 -5.35 6.85
N GLU A 35 14.56 -6.35 6.03
CA GLU A 35 13.19 -6.57 5.53
C GLU A 35 12.20 -6.78 6.69
N SER A 36 12.64 -7.43 7.75
CA SER A 36 11.84 -7.60 8.98
C SER A 36 11.61 -6.27 9.70
N ASP A 37 12.64 -5.40 9.79
CA ASP A 37 12.51 -4.06 10.39
C ASP A 37 11.47 -3.24 9.60
N PHE A 38 11.48 -3.37 8.28
CA PHE A 38 10.54 -2.69 7.38
C PHE A 38 9.11 -3.21 7.54
N GLU A 39 8.94 -4.53 7.53
CA GLU A 39 7.64 -5.18 7.70
C GLU A 39 7.02 -4.80 9.06
N GLU A 40 7.80 -4.87 10.13
CA GLU A 40 7.36 -4.51 11.47
C GLU A 40 6.92 -3.04 11.54
N ALA A 41 7.73 -2.11 11.03
CA ALA A 41 7.39 -0.69 11.02
C ALA A 41 6.11 -0.41 10.22
N LEU A 42 5.95 -1.04 9.05
CA LEU A 42 4.77 -0.87 8.21
C LEU A 42 3.51 -1.42 8.87
N ILE A 43 3.58 -2.62 9.44
CA ILE A 43 2.45 -3.24 10.16
C ILE A 43 2.04 -2.38 11.34
N ASN A 44 2.99 -1.92 12.16
CA ASN A 44 2.71 -1.08 13.32
C ASN A 44 1.99 0.21 12.91
N HIS A 45 2.48 0.89 11.86
CA HIS A 45 1.85 2.14 11.42
C HIS A 45 0.46 1.93 10.83
N LEU A 46 0.23 0.81 10.11
CA LEU A 46 -1.10 0.45 9.63
C LEU A 46 -2.05 0.10 10.79
N MET A 47 -1.57 -0.56 11.83
CA MET A 47 -2.36 -0.85 13.03
C MET A 47 -2.79 0.45 13.72
N ASP A 48 -1.85 1.38 13.95
CA ASP A 48 -2.15 2.67 14.56
C ASP A 48 -3.17 3.46 13.73
N PHE A 49 -2.97 3.53 12.40
CA PHE A 49 -3.92 4.18 11.50
C PHE A 49 -5.33 3.55 11.56
N MET A 50 -5.42 2.22 11.65
CA MET A 50 -6.72 1.54 11.76
C MET A 50 -7.39 1.80 13.11
N LEU A 51 -6.62 1.92 14.20
CA LEU A 51 -7.15 2.32 15.51
C LEU A 51 -7.66 3.76 15.49
N GLU A 52 -6.98 4.67 14.80
CA GLU A 52 -7.43 6.05 14.60
C GLU A 52 -8.72 6.15 13.76
N LEU A 53 -8.93 5.17 12.87
CA LEU A 53 -10.11 5.11 12.01
C LEU A 53 -11.39 4.67 12.76
N GLY A 54 -11.23 4.04 13.93
CA GLY A 54 -12.30 3.63 14.84
C GLY A 54 -12.75 2.16 14.71
N ASP A 55 -13.79 1.80 15.46
CA ASP A 55 -14.19 0.40 15.71
C ASP A 55 -14.79 -0.36 14.50
N ASP A 56 -14.98 0.33 13.38
CA ASP A 56 -15.57 -0.25 12.16
C ASP A 56 -14.55 -1.05 11.31
N PHE A 57 -13.28 -1.05 11.70
CA PHE A 57 -12.19 -1.66 10.94
C PHE A 57 -11.48 -2.74 11.76
N ALA A 58 -11.01 -3.78 11.07
CA ALA A 58 -10.25 -4.87 11.68
C ALA A 58 -9.04 -5.20 10.81
N PHE A 59 -7.88 -5.35 11.44
CA PHE A 59 -6.66 -5.79 10.80
C PHE A 59 -6.53 -7.32 10.91
N VAL A 60 -6.45 -8.01 9.78
CA VAL A 60 -6.28 -9.47 9.72
C VAL A 60 -4.96 -9.77 9.03
N VAL A 61 -4.00 -10.29 9.79
CA VAL A 61 -2.69 -10.71 9.27
C VAL A 61 -2.73 -12.21 9.03
N ASP A 62 -2.36 -12.61 7.81
CA ASP A 62 -2.06 -14.00 7.52
C ASP A 62 -0.61 -14.29 7.92
N SER A 63 -0.42 -14.74 9.16
CA SER A 63 0.90 -15.07 9.71
C SER A 63 1.28 -16.52 9.41
N GLU A 64 1.20 -16.96 8.16
CA GLU A 64 1.86 -18.22 7.77
C GLU A 64 3.39 -17.99 7.75
N GLY A 65 4.06 -18.10 8.91
CA GLY A 65 5.51 -18.26 8.95
C GLY A 65 6.30 -17.44 9.98
N TYR A 66 5.69 -16.53 10.74
CA TYR A 66 6.38 -15.75 11.77
C TYR A 66 5.98 -16.19 13.19
N ALA A 67 6.24 -17.46 13.49
CA ALA A 67 6.29 -17.93 14.87
C ALA A 67 7.76 -18.25 15.18
N LEU A 68 8.43 -17.37 15.90
CA LEU A 68 9.70 -17.68 16.58
C LEU A 68 9.41 -18.51 17.84
#